data_AF-A0A4T5DY41-F1
#
_entry.id   AF-A0A4T5DY41-F1
#
_cell.length_a   1.000
_cell.length_b   1.000
_cell.length_c   1.000
_cell.angle_alpha   90.00
_cell.angle_beta   90.00
_cell.angle_gamma   90.00
#
_symmetry.space_group_name_H-M   'P 1'
#
loop_
_entity.id
_entity.type
_entity.pdbx_description
1 polymer ?
#
loop_
_entity_poly.entity_id
_entity_poly.type
_entity_poly.pdbx_seq_one_letter_code
_entity_poly.pdbx_strand_id
1 'polypeptide(L)'
;MKLKTVEINGKQYAEIDTAGLPVYVHDDGKEIGFDAPLAIKKLQSLMARQKIIAWLKKLQRKNWLSLPLSKTRRRRSRHWKCCQKSTRKS
;
A
#
# COMPACT_ATOMS: atom_id res chain seq x y z
N MET A 1 5.93 -13.95 -7.78
CA MET A 1 5.26 -15.18 -7.28
C MET A 1 4.56 -15.91 -8.42
N LYS A 2 4.87 -17.19 -8.63
CA LYS A 2 4.26 -18.06 -9.65
C LYS A 2 3.87 -19.40 -9.04
N LEU A 3 2.78 -20.02 -9.50
CA LEU A 3 2.38 -21.34 -9.05
C LEU A 3 3.38 -22.38 -9.61
N LYS A 4 3.83 -23.31 -8.76
CA LYS A 4 4.66 -24.44 -9.21
C LYS A 4 3.74 -25.46 -9.87
N THR A 5 3.93 -25.71 -11.16
CA THR A 5 3.11 -26.63 -11.94
C THR A 5 3.93 -27.79 -12.51
N VAL A 6 3.30 -28.95 -12.62
CA VAL A 6 3.85 -30.16 -13.23
C VAL A 6 2.91 -30.59 -14.35
N GLU A 7 3.47 -30.91 -15.53
CA GLU A 7 2.69 -31.43 -16.65
C GLU A 7 2.64 -32.94 -16.63
N ILE A 8 1.43 -33.49 -16.58
CA ILE A 8 1.16 -34.93 -16.63
C ILE A 8 0.08 -35.16 -17.67
N ASN A 9 0.37 -35.98 -18.68
CA ASN A 9 -0.58 -36.35 -19.75
C ASN A 9 -1.24 -35.14 -20.46
N GLY A 10 -0.47 -34.07 -20.70
CA GLY A 10 -0.96 -32.86 -21.37
C GLY A 10 -1.86 -31.96 -20.50
N LYS A 11 -1.96 -32.23 -19.19
CA LYS A 11 -2.65 -31.38 -18.22
C LYS A 11 -1.66 -30.83 -17.20
N GLN A 12 -1.78 -29.55 -16.86
CA GLN A 12 -0.98 -28.91 -15.81
C GLN A 12 -1.64 -29.11 -14.44
N TYR A 13 -0.87 -29.61 -13.50
CA TYR A 13 -1.26 -29.81 -12.11
C TYR A 13 -0.40 -28.95 -11.20
N ALA A 14 -0.96 -28.47 -10.08
CA ALA A 14 -0.19 -27.77 -9.07
C ALA A 14 0.63 -28.78 -8.25
N GLU A 15 1.89 -28.44 -7.96
CA GLU A 15 2.67 -29.20 -6.99
C GLU A 15 2.17 -28.91 -5.58
N ILE A 16 2.05 -29.96 -4.78
CA ILE A 16 1.50 -29.92 -3.43
C ILE A 16 2.63 -30.28 -2.46
N ASP A 17 2.77 -29.48 -1.40
CA ASP A 17 3.71 -29.76 -0.31
C ASP A 17 3.22 -30.95 0.54
N THR A 18 4.09 -31.47 1.41
CA THR A 18 3.81 -32.48 2.44
C THR A 18 2.59 -32.17 3.30
N ALA A 19 2.23 -30.89 3.48
CA ALA A 19 1.05 -30.44 4.21
C ALA A 19 -0.24 -30.41 3.37
N GLY A 20 -0.22 -30.82 2.11
CA GLY A 20 -1.39 -30.79 1.22
C GLY A 20 -1.68 -29.40 0.64
N LEU A 21 -0.74 -28.45 0.75
CA LEU A 21 -0.91 -27.07 0.28
C LEU A 21 -0.24 -26.85 -1.08
N PRO A 22 -0.86 -26.07 -2.00
CA PRO A 22 -0.25 -25.76 -3.28
C PRO A 22 1.01 -24.89 -3.10
N VAL A 23 2.09 -25.26 -3.80
CA VAL A 23 3.40 -24.61 -3.71
C VAL A 23 3.51 -23.46 -4.69
N TYR A 24 3.92 -22.30 -4.19
CA TYR A 24 4.27 -21.14 -5.01
C TYR A 24 5.77 -20.88 -4.94
N VAL A 25 6.34 -20.55 -6.10
CA VAL A 25 7.73 -20.10 -6.23
C VAL A 25 7.75 -18.58 -6.19
N HIS A 26 8.47 -18.05 -5.21
CA HIS A 26 8.79 -16.62 -5.15
C HIS A 26 9.84 -16.24 -6.18
N ASP A 27 9.92 -14.95 -6.47
CA ASP A 27 10.90 -14.42 -7.41
C ASP A 27 12.35 -14.60 -6.89
N ASP A 28 12.50 -14.86 -5.57
CA ASP A 28 13.75 -15.22 -4.88
C ASP A 28 14.10 -16.73 -4.95
N GLY A 29 13.33 -17.53 -5.70
CA GLY A 29 13.54 -18.98 -5.82
C GLY A 29 13.05 -19.82 -4.63
N LYS A 30 12.43 -19.20 -3.62
CA LYS A 30 11.87 -19.89 -2.46
C LYS A 30 10.52 -20.52 -2.78
N GLU A 31 10.37 -21.78 -2.38
CA GLU A 31 9.11 -22.52 -2.46
C GLU A 31 8.33 -22.35 -1.15
N ILE A 32 7.08 -21.88 -1.25
CA ILE A 32 6.22 -21.62 -0.10
C ILE A 32 4.86 -22.27 -0.35
N GLY A 33 4.43 -23.14 0.58
CA GLY A 33 3.08 -23.68 0.61
C GLY A 33 2.06 -22.58 0.96
N PHE A 34 1.00 -22.45 0.17
CA PHE A 34 0.01 -21.40 0.37
C PHE A 34 -1.10 -21.81 1.36
N ASP A 35 -1.10 -21.18 2.54
CA ASP A 35 -2.16 -21.29 3.54
C ASP A 35 -3.21 -20.18 3.35
N ALA A 36 -4.36 -20.55 2.78
CA ALA A 36 -5.48 -19.65 2.53
C ALA A 36 -6.10 -19.07 3.83
N PRO A 37 -6.45 -19.86 4.87
CA PRO A 37 -6.96 -19.31 6.13
C PRO A 37 -6.03 -18.28 6.78
N LEU A 38 -4.72 -18.54 6.81
CA LEU A 38 -3.75 -17.62 7.38
C LEU A 38 -3.66 -16.32 6.56
N ALA A 39 -3.65 -16.42 5.23
CA ALA A 39 -3.60 -15.27 4.33
C ALA A 39 -4.83 -14.35 4.52
N ILE A 40 -6.02 -14.92 4.66
CA ILE A 40 -7.26 -14.17 4.89
C ILE A 40 -7.21 -13.43 6.24
N LYS A 41 -6.74 -14.07 7.31
CA LYS A 41 -6.57 -13.41 8.62
C LYS A 41 -5.62 -12.22 8.54
N LYS A 42 -4.50 -12.36 7.81
CA LYS A 42 -3.55 -11.28 7.59
C LYS A 42 -4.18 -10.12 6.82
N LEU A 43 -4.92 -10.43 5.75
CA LEU A 43 -5.64 -9.43 4.93
C LEU A 43 -6.63 -8.64 5.78
N GLN A 44 -7.45 -9.31 6.60
CA GLN A 44 -8.42 -8.66 7.49
C GLN A 44 -7.73 -7.70 8.47
N SER A 45 -6.60 -8.11 9.07
CA SER A 45 -5.82 -7.23 9.95
C SER A 45 -5.29 -5.98 9.22
N LEU A 46 -4.79 -6.14 7.99
CA LEU A 46 -4.29 -5.03 7.18
C LEU A 46 -5.42 -4.08 6.74
N MET A 47 -6.60 -4.61 6.42
CA MET A 47 -7.78 -3.82 6.07
C MET A 47 -8.30 -3.02 7.27
N ALA A 48 -8.29 -3.61 8.47
CA ALA A 48 -8.62 -2.89 9.70
C ALA A 48 -7.65 -1.73 9.95
N ARG A 49 -6.35 -1.93 9.74
CA ARG A 49 -5.33 -0.86 9.85
C ARG A 49 -5.54 0.26 8.83
N GLN A 50 -5.88 -0.07 7.58
CA GLN A 50 -6.17 0.95 6.56
C GLN A 50 -7.38 1.83 6.92
N LYS A 51 -8.43 1.25 7.50
CA LYS A 51 -9.60 2.03 7.99
C LYS A 51 -9.21 2.99 9.11
N ILE A 52 -8.38 2.55 10.06
CA ILE A 52 -7.86 3.40 11.14
C ILE A 52 -7.02 4.54 10.56
N ILE A 53 -6.13 4.26 9.61
CA ILE A 53 -5.31 5.30 8.94
C ILE A 53 -6.20 6.30 8.19
N ALA A 54 -7.24 5.83 7.49
CA ALA A 54 -8.18 6.69 6.79
C ALA A 54 -8.97 7.59 7.76
N TRP A 55 -9.37 7.04 8.91
CA TRP A 55 -10.04 7.78 9.97
C TRP A 55 -9.11 8.83 10.62
N LEU A 56 -7.87 8.46 10.95
CA LEU A 56 -6.86 9.39 11.47
C LEU A 56 -6.55 10.52 10.49
N LYS A 57 -6.45 10.22 9.18
CA LYS A 57 -6.29 11.26 8.14
C LYS A 57 -7.50 12.21 8.08
N LYS A 58 -8.72 11.70 8.26
CA LYS A 58 -9.94 12.55 8.33
C LYS A 58 -9.91 13.45 9.57
N LEU A 59 -9.50 12.92 10.72
CA LEU A 59 -9.35 13.71 11.95
C LEU A 59 -8.25 14.77 11.83
N GLN A 60 -7.09 14.42 11.27
CA GLN A 60 -6.01 15.38 11.04
C GLN A 60 -6.47 16.54 10.16
N ARG A 61 -7.26 16.27 9.10
CA ARG A 61 -7.86 17.35 8.27
C ARG A 61 -8.82 18.20 9.07
N LYS A 62 -9.74 17.61 9.85
CA LYS A 62 -10.70 18.36 10.68
C LYS A 62 -9.97 19.22 11.73
N ASN A 63 -8.96 18.66 12.40
CA ASN A 63 -8.15 19.38 13.38
C ASN A 63 -7.28 20.49 12.74
N TRP A 64 -6.81 20.27 11.50
CA TRP A 64 -6.12 21.30 10.70
C TRP A 64 -7.05 22.45 10.28
N LEU A 65 -8.32 22.15 10.01
CA LEU A 65 -9.36 23.14 9.75
C LEU A 65 -9.80 23.91 11.01
N SER A 66 -9.58 23.38 12.22
CA SER A 66 -9.85 24.05 13.50
C SER A 66 -8.65 24.77 14.11
N LEU A 67 -7.48 24.77 13.46
CA LEU A 67 -6.40 25.67 13.84
C LEU A 67 -6.83 27.11 13.53
N PRO A 68 -6.85 28.04 14.51
CA PRO A 68 -7.20 29.42 14.24
C PRO A 68 -6.30 29.95 13.12
N LEU A 69 -6.94 30.49 12.07
CA LEU A 69 -6.34 31.10 10.88
C LEU A 69 -5.32 32.22 11.17
N SER A 70 -4.99 32.49 12.44
CA SER A 70 -4.05 33.50 12.90
C SER A 70 -2.58 33.11 12.77
N LYS A 71 -2.21 31.82 12.60
CA LYS A 71 -0.78 31.42 12.53
C LYS A 71 -0.29 30.77 11.22
N THR A 72 -1.17 30.37 10.30
CA THR A 72 -0.77 29.74 9.03
C THR A 72 -0.72 30.67 7.82
N ARG A 73 -1.08 31.96 7.97
CA ARG A 73 -0.96 32.98 6.92
C ARG A 73 0.40 33.72 6.93
N ARG A 74 1.52 33.01 7.16
CA ARG A 74 2.86 33.66 7.04
C ARG A 74 3.96 32.86 6.33
N ARG A 75 3.71 31.61 5.89
CA ARG A 75 4.71 30.84 5.12
C ARG A 75 4.41 30.63 3.64
N ARG A 76 3.16 30.76 3.17
CA ARG A 76 2.85 30.62 1.72
C ARG A 76 2.98 31.89 0.89
N SER A 77 3.05 33.09 1.48
CA SER A 77 3.13 34.34 0.69
C SER A 77 4.54 34.75 0.25
N ARG A 78 5.60 34.21 0.87
CA ARG A 78 6.98 34.59 0.52
C ARG A 78 7.54 33.84 -0.68
N HIS A 79 7.10 32.60 -0.92
CA HIS A 79 7.62 31.80 -2.04
C HIS A 79 6.99 32.18 -3.39
N TRP A 80 5.68 32.49 -3.43
CA TRP A 80 5.01 32.89 -4.68
C TRP A 80 5.34 34.31 -5.15
N LYS A 81 5.65 35.25 -4.24
CA LYS A 81 6.00 36.63 -4.63
C LYS A 81 7.42 36.79 -5.18
N CYS A 82 8.31 35.79 -5.04
CA CYS A 82 9.61 35.79 -5.72
C CYS A 82 9.53 35.24 -7.14
N CYS A 83 8.73 34.19 -7.39
CA CYS A 83 8.61 33.60 -8.75
C CYS A 83 7.84 34.47 -9.76
N GLN A 84 6.92 35.34 -9.33
CA GLN A 84 6.24 36.26 -10.26
C GLN A 84 7.05 37.50 -10.63
N LYS A 85 8.13 37.82 -9.89
CA LYS A 85 8.98 38.98 -10.19
C LYS A 85 10.09 38.68 -11.21
N SER A 86 10.39 37.41 -11.48
CA SER A 86 11.43 37.02 -12.44
C SER A 86 10.94 36.80 -13.87
N THR A 87 9.63 36.83 -14.14
CA THR A 87 9.06 36.65 -15.49
C THR A 87 8.42 37.91 -16.09
N ARG A 88 8.61 39.06 -15.43
CA ARG A 88 8.15 40.39 -15.91
C ARG A 88 9.19 41.46 -15.61
N LYS A 89 10.41 41.29 -16.13
CA LYS A 89 11.35 42.40 -16.39
C LYS A 89 12.42 41.90 -17.36
N SER A 90 12.26 42.36 -18.60
CA SER A 90 13.23 42.51 -19.69
C SER A 90 13.90 41.25 -20.23
#